data_AF-A0A1V0A737-F1
#
_entry.id   AF-A0A1V0A737-F1
#
_cell.length_a   1.000
_cell.length_b   1.000
_cell.length_c   1.000
_cell.angle_alpha   90.00
_cell.angle_beta   90.00
_cell.angle_gamma   90.00
#
_symmetry.space_group_name_H-M   'P 1'
#
loop_
_entity.id
_entity.type
_entity.pdbx_description
1 polymer ?
#
loop_
_entity_poly.entity_id
_entity_poly.type
_entity_poly.pdbx_seq_one_letter_code
_entity_poly.pdbx_strand_id
1 'polypeptide(L)'
;MLITRHAEAAAVLADTRYVPPPVRQDGAEGTLAWLRAHVSRFSTGETHARRRHELVELLSGLDPAALRSAAATLTRERGGDWRGVPTAVLGAALGVEDTGAVPAAAAGYLSGEESPQADAAVAELLKLAGVPVITLLLQAHAATEGLIENALEHAHPGDDIDVLLGETLRQDPPLKATRRLDTRTGDEVTIDLVAVNRDPDAVDPALGHVPHLTFGHGVRPCPAPEHALALAAGVLEGLTA
;
A
#
# COMPACT_ATOMS: atom_id res chain seq x y z
N MET A 1 -18.09 8.42 11.84
CA MET A 1 -17.31 8.87 13.02
C MET A 1 -15.86 9.13 12.61
N LEU A 2 -15.21 10.19 13.12
CA LEU A 2 -13.79 10.47 12.83
C LEU A 2 -12.94 10.12 14.05
N ILE A 3 -11.90 9.29 13.86
CA ILE A 3 -10.93 8.89 14.87
C ILE A 3 -9.61 9.60 14.58
N THR A 4 -9.10 10.31 15.58
CA THR A 4 -7.84 11.04 15.53
C THR A 4 -6.86 10.65 16.64
N ARG A 5 -7.30 9.82 17.61
CA ARG A 5 -6.48 9.35 18.72
C ARG A 5 -5.85 7.99 18.39
N HIS A 6 -4.56 7.84 18.67
CA HIS A 6 -3.79 6.64 18.31
C HIS A 6 -4.33 5.37 18.97
N ALA A 7 -4.53 5.41 20.29
CA ALA A 7 -5.04 4.26 21.04
C ALA A 7 -6.42 3.80 20.55
N GLU A 8 -7.30 4.73 20.20
CA GLU A 8 -8.62 4.43 19.64
C GLU A 8 -8.51 3.82 18.24
N ALA A 9 -7.65 4.37 17.38
CA ALA A 9 -7.38 3.80 16.06
C ALA A 9 -6.80 2.39 16.16
N ALA A 10 -5.84 2.15 17.06
CA ALA A 10 -5.27 0.83 17.29
C ALA A 10 -6.33 -0.17 17.79
N ALA A 11 -7.20 0.24 18.71
CA ALA A 11 -8.31 -0.59 19.19
C ALA A 11 -9.28 -0.97 18.07
N VAL A 12 -9.68 0.00 17.23
CA VAL A 12 -10.55 -0.26 16.06
C VAL A 12 -9.88 -1.19 15.05
N LEU A 13 -8.59 -1.04 14.80
CA LEU A 13 -7.84 -1.89 13.86
C LEU A 13 -7.62 -3.33 14.39
N ALA A 14 -7.62 -3.51 15.72
CA ALA A 14 -7.49 -4.80 16.38
C ALA A 14 -8.82 -5.54 16.59
N ASP A 15 -9.96 -4.87 16.46
CA ASP A 15 -11.28 -5.46 16.66
C ASP A 15 -11.89 -6.01 15.35
N THR A 16 -12.18 -7.31 15.33
CA THR A 16 -12.78 -8.03 14.20
C THR A 16 -14.17 -7.53 13.78
N ARG A 17 -14.85 -6.77 14.63
CA ARG A 17 -16.13 -6.09 14.31
C ARG A 17 -15.96 -4.99 13.27
N TYR A 18 -14.77 -4.38 13.17
CA TYR A 18 -14.50 -3.32 12.21
C TYR A 18 -13.90 -3.89 10.94
N VAL A 19 -14.70 -3.90 9.88
CA VAL A 19 -14.33 -4.50 8.59
C VAL A 19 -14.05 -3.42 7.54
N PRO A 20 -13.34 -3.74 6.44
CA PRO A 20 -13.32 -2.84 5.29
C PRO A 20 -14.76 -2.54 4.81
N PRO A 21 -15.06 -1.30 4.36
CA PRO A 21 -16.35 -1.01 3.73
C PRO A 21 -16.63 -1.98 2.59
N PRO A 22 -17.88 -2.47 2.45
CA PRO A 22 -18.24 -3.45 1.43
C PRO A 22 -18.02 -2.87 0.04
N VAL A 23 -17.61 -3.75 -0.88
CA VAL A 23 -17.47 -3.41 -2.30
C VAL A 23 -18.56 -4.10 -3.11
N ARG A 24 -18.85 -3.56 -4.29
CA ARG A 24 -19.79 -4.13 -5.25
C ARG A 24 -19.41 -5.58 -5.60
N GLN A 25 -20.39 -6.48 -5.67
CA GLN A 25 -20.17 -7.93 -5.85
C GLN A 25 -20.61 -8.46 -7.23
N ASP A 26 -21.30 -7.64 -8.03
CA ASP A 26 -21.91 -8.02 -9.31
C ASP A 26 -21.13 -7.49 -10.54
N GLY A 27 -19.86 -7.12 -10.34
CA GLY A 27 -18.97 -6.71 -11.43
C GLY A 27 -18.70 -7.87 -12.40
N ALA A 28 -18.72 -7.58 -13.70
CA ALA A 28 -18.35 -8.55 -14.72
C ALA A 28 -16.85 -8.89 -14.63
N GLU A 29 -16.49 -10.15 -14.89
CA GLU A 29 -15.09 -10.57 -14.88
C GLU A 29 -14.23 -9.71 -15.82
N GLY A 30 -13.03 -9.34 -15.35
CA GLY A 30 -12.15 -8.42 -16.06
C GLY A 30 -12.38 -6.93 -15.76
N THR A 31 -13.40 -6.57 -14.98
CA THR A 31 -13.62 -5.18 -14.53
C THR A 31 -12.93 -4.88 -13.22
N LEU A 32 -12.71 -3.59 -12.93
CA LEU A 32 -12.19 -3.12 -11.64
C LEU A 32 -13.13 -3.48 -10.49
N ALA A 33 -14.44 -3.38 -10.70
CA ALA A 33 -15.43 -3.78 -9.71
C ALA A 33 -15.31 -5.27 -9.35
N TRP A 34 -15.17 -6.13 -10.36
CA TRP A 34 -14.93 -7.55 -10.14
C TRP A 34 -13.62 -7.80 -9.39
N LEU A 35 -12.51 -7.17 -9.79
CA LEU A 35 -11.23 -7.35 -9.12
C LEU A 35 -11.33 -6.97 -7.65
N ARG A 36 -11.93 -5.82 -7.32
CA ARG A 36 -12.13 -5.38 -5.93
C ARG A 36 -12.91 -6.40 -5.09
N ALA A 37 -13.89 -7.11 -5.65
CA ALA A 37 -14.60 -8.18 -4.95
C ALA A 37 -13.74 -9.44 -4.73
N HIS A 38 -12.63 -9.60 -5.48
CA HIS A 38 -11.80 -10.81 -5.50
C HIS A 38 -10.46 -10.68 -4.76
N VAL A 39 -10.09 -9.49 -4.27
CA VAL A 39 -8.84 -9.26 -3.53
C VAL A 39 -9.02 -9.35 -2.01
N SER A 40 -7.92 -9.66 -1.30
CA SER A 40 -7.90 -9.75 0.17
C SER A 40 -8.25 -8.43 0.86
N ARG A 41 -7.83 -7.29 0.30
CA ARG A 41 -7.98 -5.93 0.88
C ARG A 41 -9.43 -5.60 1.26
N PHE A 42 -10.40 -6.05 0.46
CA PHE A 42 -11.83 -5.77 0.66
C PHE A 42 -12.65 -6.99 1.12
N SER A 43 -11.98 -8.11 1.41
CA SER A 43 -12.60 -9.34 1.92
C SER A 43 -12.58 -9.38 3.44
N THR A 44 -13.41 -10.22 4.08
CA THR A 44 -13.40 -10.50 5.54
C THR A 44 -13.31 -11.99 5.86
N GLY A 45 -13.07 -12.34 7.13
CA GLY A 45 -13.07 -13.72 7.63
C GLY A 45 -12.12 -14.67 6.89
N GLU A 46 -12.57 -15.90 6.67
CA GLU A 46 -11.81 -16.98 6.04
C GLU A 46 -11.41 -16.65 4.59
N THR A 47 -12.31 -15.99 3.83
CA THR A 47 -12.01 -15.53 2.46
C THR A 47 -10.81 -14.59 2.44
N HIS A 48 -10.74 -13.65 3.39
CA HIS A 48 -9.56 -12.81 3.54
C HIS A 48 -8.33 -13.61 3.92
N ALA A 49 -8.43 -14.50 4.92
CA ALA A 49 -7.28 -15.28 5.39
C ALA A 49 -6.65 -16.08 4.24
N ARG A 50 -7.46 -16.78 3.45
CA ARG A 50 -7.00 -17.54 2.27
C ARG A 50 -6.34 -16.64 1.23
N ARG A 51 -7.03 -15.57 0.78
CA ARG A 51 -6.48 -14.65 -0.23
C ARG A 51 -5.21 -13.95 0.27
N ARG A 52 -5.14 -13.61 1.57
CA ARG A 52 -3.95 -13.01 2.19
C ARG A 52 -2.79 -13.99 2.23
N HIS A 53 -3.03 -15.26 2.52
CA HIS A 53 -1.98 -16.27 2.54
C HIS A 53 -1.28 -16.35 1.18
N GLU A 54 -2.03 -16.37 0.07
CA GLU A 54 -1.46 -16.34 -1.29
C GLU A 54 -0.52 -15.13 -1.52
N LEU A 55 -0.88 -13.94 -1.02
CA LEU A 55 -0.02 -12.75 -1.09
C LEU A 55 1.25 -12.90 -0.25
N VAL A 56 1.13 -13.42 0.97
CA VAL A 56 2.25 -13.60 1.89
C VAL A 56 3.24 -14.63 1.35
N GLU A 57 2.76 -15.73 0.77
CA GLU A 57 3.62 -16.73 0.13
C GLU A 57 4.43 -16.12 -1.02
N LEU A 58 3.78 -15.34 -1.90
CA LEU A 58 4.49 -14.63 -2.98
C LEU A 58 5.57 -13.68 -2.43
N LEU A 59 5.22 -12.86 -1.43
CA LEU A 59 6.14 -11.90 -0.82
C LEU A 59 7.31 -12.58 -0.10
N SER A 60 7.09 -13.74 0.49
CA SER A 60 8.15 -14.51 1.18
C SER A 60 9.26 -14.99 0.24
N GLY A 61 8.94 -15.14 -1.05
CA GLY A 61 9.91 -15.48 -2.09
C GLY A 61 10.72 -14.29 -2.60
N LEU A 62 10.38 -13.06 -2.21
CA LEU A 62 11.05 -11.84 -2.66
C LEU A 62 12.01 -11.32 -1.60
N ASP A 63 13.26 -11.08 -1.99
CA ASP A 63 14.27 -10.43 -1.16
C ASP A 63 14.15 -8.89 -1.23
N PRO A 64 13.80 -8.20 -0.12
CA PRO A 64 13.74 -6.74 -0.11
C PRO A 64 15.06 -6.07 -0.49
N ALA A 65 16.22 -6.63 -0.13
CA ALA A 65 17.51 -6.04 -0.49
C ALA A 65 17.75 -6.06 -2.01
N ALA A 66 17.37 -7.15 -2.67
CA ALA A 66 17.40 -7.25 -4.12
C ALA A 66 16.45 -6.24 -4.79
N LEU A 67 15.23 -6.04 -4.24
CA LEU A 67 14.29 -5.04 -4.73
C LEU A 67 14.85 -3.61 -4.60
N ARG A 68 15.47 -3.29 -3.46
CA ARG A 68 16.14 -2.00 -3.21
C ARG A 68 17.23 -1.74 -4.24
N SER A 69 18.13 -2.70 -4.43
CA SER A 69 19.21 -2.58 -5.42
C SER A 69 18.69 -2.43 -6.85
N ALA A 70 17.65 -3.19 -7.23
CA ALA A 70 17.05 -3.11 -8.56
C ALA A 70 16.38 -1.76 -8.81
N ALA A 71 15.64 -1.23 -7.83
CA ALA A 71 15.03 0.09 -7.91
C ALA A 71 16.09 1.20 -8.07
N ALA A 72 17.17 1.15 -7.30
CA ALA A 72 18.26 2.12 -7.42
C ALA A 72 18.92 2.10 -8.81
N THR A 73 19.18 0.91 -9.33
CA THR A 73 19.76 0.76 -10.68
C THR A 73 18.82 1.27 -11.75
N LEU A 74 17.55 0.85 -11.75
CA LEU A 74 16.59 1.28 -12.77
C LEU A 74 16.34 2.78 -12.74
N THR A 75 16.29 3.40 -11.56
CA THR A 75 16.17 4.88 -11.44
C THR A 75 17.36 5.59 -12.10
N ARG A 76 18.59 5.11 -11.88
CA ARG A 76 19.80 5.69 -12.51
C ARG A 76 19.81 5.49 -14.02
N GLU A 77 19.45 4.30 -14.49
CA GLU A 77 19.37 3.99 -15.93
C GLU A 77 18.35 4.88 -16.66
N ARG A 78 17.28 5.27 -15.96
CA ARG A 78 16.28 6.24 -16.44
C ARG A 78 16.67 7.70 -16.24
N GLY A 79 17.91 7.99 -15.84
CA GLY A 79 18.39 9.36 -15.63
C GLY A 79 17.63 10.11 -14.53
N GLY A 80 17.14 9.40 -13.51
CA GLY A 80 16.36 9.95 -12.40
C GLY A 80 14.85 9.99 -12.63
N ASP A 81 14.34 9.55 -13.79
CA ASP A 81 12.89 9.36 -13.97
C ASP A 81 12.43 8.09 -13.24
N TRP A 82 12.03 8.29 -11.98
CA TRP A 82 11.70 7.22 -11.05
C TRP A 82 10.22 6.79 -11.09
N ARG A 83 9.34 7.53 -11.75
CA ARG A 83 7.91 7.18 -11.79
C ARG A 83 7.71 5.82 -12.46
N GLY A 84 6.90 4.99 -11.85
CA GLY A 84 6.69 3.60 -12.23
C GLY A 84 7.83 2.63 -11.87
N VAL A 85 9.00 3.09 -11.40
CA VAL A 85 10.13 2.21 -11.04
C VAL A 85 9.75 1.19 -9.96
N PRO A 86 9.10 1.56 -8.84
CA PRO A 86 8.72 0.59 -7.81
C PRO A 86 7.83 -0.53 -8.37
N THR A 87 6.89 -0.16 -9.24
CA THR A 87 5.95 -1.11 -9.85
C THR A 87 6.66 -2.00 -10.87
N ALA A 88 7.52 -1.45 -11.71
CA ALA A 88 8.27 -2.21 -12.71
C ALA A 88 9.22 -3.23 -12.04
N VAL A 89 9.92 -2.84 -10.98
CA VAL A 89 10.82 -3.73 -10.22
C VAL A 89 10.04 -4.84 -9.53
N LEU A 90 8.94 -4.51 -8.85
CA LEU A 90 8.07 -5.52 -8.22
C LEU A 90 7.45 -6.45 -9.28
N GLY A 91 7.03 -5.91 -10.42
CA GLY A 91 6.52 -6.65 -11.58
C GLY A 91 7.53 -7.67 -12.07
N ALA A 92 8.75 -7.24 -12.40
CA ALA A 92 9.81 -8.13 -12.85
C ALA A 92 10.10 -9.24 -11.83
N ALA A 93 10.17 -8.92 -10.53
CA ALA A 93 10.39 -9.90 -9.47
C ALA A 93 9.24 -10.91 -9.32
N LEU A 94 8.02 -10.52 -9.69
CA LEU A 94 6.83 -11.38 -9.72
C LEU A 94 6.58 -12.05 -11.08
N GLY A 95 7.46 -11.86 -12.06
CA GLY A 95 7.34 -12.44 -13.42
C GLY A 95 6.40 -11.68 -14.37
N VAL A 96 6.12 -10.40 -14.10
CA VAL A 96 5.30 -9.51 -14.94
C VAL A 96 6.16 -8.39 -15.49
N GLU A 97 6.61 -8.54 -16.74
CA GLU A 97 7.49 -7.55 -17.39
C GLU A 97 6.75 -6.28 -17.81
N ASP A 98 5.52 -6.41 -18.32
CA ASP A 98 4.69 -5.26 -18.71
C ASP A 98 3.76 -4.83 -17.58
N THR A 99 4.15 -3.76 -16.89
CA THR A 99 3.34 -3.12 -15.85
C THR A 99 2.61 -1.86 -16.34
N GLY A 100 2.56 -1.60 -17.64
CA GLY A 100 2.03 -0.36 -18.21
C GLY A 100 0.55 -0.11 -17.91
N ALA A 101 -0.24 -1.18 -17.69
CA ALA A 101 -1.65 -1.08 -17.33
C ALA A 101 -1.89 -0.75 -15.85
N VAL A 102 -0.88 -0.90 -14.97
CA VAL A 102 -1.05 -0.73 -13.52
C VAL A 102 -1.59 0.66 -13.13
N PRO A 103 -1.08 1.80 -13.64
CA PRO A 103 -1.56 3.12 -13.24
C PRO A 103 -3.06 3.33 -13.51
N ALA A 104 -3.54 2.89 -14.67
CA ALA A 104 -4.95 3.03 -15.05
C ALA A 104 -5.89 2.19 -14.17
N ALA A 105 -5.50 0.96 -13.83
CA ALA A 105 -6.26 0.13 -12.89
C ALA A 105 -6.18 0.66 -11.44
N ALA A 106 -5.02 1.19 -11.03
CA ALA A 106 -4.78 1.66 -9.67
C ALA A 106 -5.57 2.94 -9.32
N ALA A 107 -5.86 3.81 -10.31
CA ALA A 107 -6.57 5.07 -10.11
C ALA A 107 -7.92 4.92 -9.37
N GLY A 108 -8.73 3.93 -9.76
CA GLY A 108 -10.00 3.61 -9.11
C GLY A 108 -9.90 2.55 -8.01
N TYR A 109 -8.74 1.89 -7.85
CA TYR A 109 -8.63 0.67 -7.05
C TYR A 109 -8.95 0.88 -5.57
N LEU A 110 -8.68 2.05 -4.99
CA LEU A 110 -9.03 2.34 -3.59
C LEU A 110 -10.44 2.92 -3.45
N SER A 111 -10.80 3.92 -4.26
CA SER A 111 -12.08 4.63 -4.22
C SER A 111 -13.27 3.75 -4.65
N GLY A 112 -13.04 2.83 -5.58
CA GLY A 112 -14.09 2.13 -6.29
C GLY A 112 -14.71 2.94 -7.43
N GLU A 113 -14.09 4.06 -7.80
CA GLU A 113 -14.48 4.82 -8.97
C GLU A 113 -14.19 3.99 -10.23
N GLU A 114 -15.25 3.73 -11.00
CA GLU A 114 -15.18 2.89 -12.17
C GLU A 114 -14.91 3.74 -13.41
N SER A 115 -14.09 3.22 -14.32
CA SER A 115 -13.89 3.83 -15.64
C SER A 115 -13.62 2.75 -16.68
N PRO A 116 -14.01 2.97 -17.95
CA PRO A 116 -13.68 2.05 -19.04
C PRO A 116 -12.17 1.78 -19.15
N GLN A 117 -11.33 2.77 -18.82
CA GLN A 117 -9.88 2.66 -18.83
C GLN A 117 -9.37 1.73 -17.72
N ALA A 118 -9.94 1.83 -16.51
CA ALA A 118 -9.59 0.94 -15.42
C ALA A 118 -10.02 -0.50 -15.71
N ASP A 119 -11.21 -0.70 -16.30
CA ASP A 119 -11.69 -2.03 -16.69
C ASP A 119 -10.81 -2.63 -17.79
N ALA A 120 -10.48 -1.87 -18.83
CA ALA A 120 -9.57 -2.33 -19.87
C ALA A 120 -8.19 -2.70 -19.29
N ALA A 121 -7.67 -1.90 -18.36
CA ALA A 121 -6.40 -2.18 -17.70
C ALA A 121 -6.44 -3.47 -16.85
N VAL A 122 -7.53 -3.71 -16.11
CA VAL A 122 -7.70 -4.98 -15.37
C VAL A 122 -7.77 -6.17 -16.33
N ALA A 123 -8.50 -6.05 -17.43
CA ALA A 123 -8.57 -7.08 -18.45
C ALA A 123 -7.19 -7.39 -19.08
N GLU A 124 -6.35 -6.39 -19.32
CA GLU A 124 -4.98 -6.60 -19.78
C GLU A 124 -4.11 -7.29 -18.73
N LEU A 125 -4.15 -6.83 -17.47
CA LEU A 125 -3.36 -7.41 -16.38
C LEU A 125 -3.71 -8.89 -16.14
N LEU A 126 -4.97 -9.28 -16.30
CA LEU A 126 -5.41 -10.67 -16.17
C LEU A 126 -4.85 -11.61 -17.25
N LYS A 127 -4.42 -11.08 -18.40
CA LYS A 127 -3.70 -11.87 -19.41
C LYS A 127 -2.28 -12.19 -18.97
N LEU A 128 -1.71 -11.37 -18.08
CA LEU A 128 -0.32 -11.45 -17.65
C LEU A 128 -0.16 -12.19 -16.32
N ALA A 129 -1.12 -12.05 -15.40
CA ALA A 129 -0.97 -12.56 -14.05
C ALA A 129 -2.30 -12.91 -13.37
N GLY A 130 -2.20 -13.72 -12.32
CA GLY A 130 -3.32 -13.99 -11.41
C GLY A 130 -3.62 -12.83 -10.46
N VAL A 131 -4.84 -12.85 -9.90
CA VAL A 131 -5.33 -11.83 -8.95
C VAL A 131 -4.34 -11.50 -7.81
N PRO A 132 -3.64 -12.46 -7.17
CA PRO A 132 -2.68 -12.15 -6.11
C PRO A 132 -1.55 -11.21 -6.54
N VAL A 133 -0.93 -11.47 -7.70
CA VAL A 133 0.14 -10.63 -8.26
C VAL A 133 -0.39 -9.26 -8.65
N ILE A 134 -1.53 -9.20 -9.35
CA ILE A 134 -2.19 -7.94 -9.69
C ILE A 134 -2.48 -7.12 -8.42
N THR A 135 -2.93 -7.77 -7.36
CA THR A 135 -3.21 -7.13 -6.06
C THR A 135 -1.96 -6.47 -5.47
N LEU A 136 -0.81 -7.14 -5.53
CA LEU A 136 0.46 -6.60 -5.04
C LEU A 136 0.89 -5.39 -5.88
N LEU A 137 0.81 -5.47 -7.21
CA LEU A 137 1.17 -4.38 -8.10
C LEU A 137 0.31 -3.13 -7.88
N LEU A 138 -1.02 -3.28 -7.81
CA LEU A 138 -1.93 -2.15 -7.56
C LEU A 138 -1.72 -1.52 -6.18
N GLN A 139 -1.48 -2.33 -5.16
CA GLN A 139 -1.26 -1.82 -3.79
C GLN A 139 0.12 -1.19 -3.60
N ALA A 140 1.13 -1.66 -4.33
CA ALA A 140 2.46 -1.07 -4.30
C ALA A 140 2.52 0.25 -5.06
N HIS A 141 1.78 0.40 -6.17
CA HIS A 141 1.89 1.55 -7.07
C HIS A 141 1.69 2.91 -6.39
N ALA A 142 0.44 3.32 -6.15
CA ALA A 142 0.17 4.67 -5.64
C ALA A 142 0.71 4.90 -4.22
N ALA A 143 0.72 3.87 -3.37
CA ALA A 143 1.20 4.00 -2.00
C ALA A 143 2.71 4.20 -1.91
N THR A 144 3.50 3.49 -2.73
CA THR A 144 4.97 3.63 -2.71
C THR A 144 5.39 4.90 -3.44
N GLU A 145 4.75 5.25 -4.56
CA GLU A 145 5.06 6.52 -5.24
C GLU A 145 4.71 7.72 -4.35
N GLY A 146 3.55 7.71 -3.67
CA GLY A 146 3.21 8.76 -2.71
C GLY A 146 4.18 8.82 -1.52
N LEU A 147 4.75 7.68 -1.09
CA LEU A 147 5.77 7.67 -0.03
C LEU A 147 7.05 8.34 -0.52
N ILE A 148 7.50 8.01 -1.73
CA ILE A 148 8.69 8.62 -2.34
C ILE A 148 8.49 10.12 -2.55
N GLU A 149 7.34 10.55 -3.08
CA GLU A 149 7.01 11.96 -3.28
C GLU A 149 7.07 12.73 -1.95
N ASN A 150 6.35 12.25 -0.94
CA ASN A 150 6.35 12.90 0.37
C ASN A 150 7.75 12.88 0.99
N ALA A 151 8.54 11.81 0.85
CA ALA A 151 9.90 11.76 1.37
C ALA A 151 10.82 12.79 0.69
N LEU A 152 10.72 12.94 -0.64
CA LEU A 152 11.48 13.94 -1.40
C LEU A 152 11.16 15.37 -0.98
N GLU A 153 9.91 15.67 -0.61
CA GLU A 153 9.53 17.00 -0.09
C GLU A 153 10.19 17.33 1.26
N HIS A 154 10.54 16.32 2.05
CA HIS A 154 11.13 16.46 3.38
C HIS A 154 12.64 16.18 3.42
N ALA A 155 13.22 15.72 2.31
CA ALA A 155 14.61 15.28 2.26
C ALA A 155 15.59 16.46 2.37
N HIS A 156 16.67 16.23 3.12
CA HIS A 156 17.84 17.10 3.18
C HIS A 156 19.11 16.38 2.71
N PRO A 157 20.11 17.10 2.18
CA PRO A 157 21.36 16.49 1.78
C PRO A 157 22.05 15.76 2.93
N GLY A 158 22.33 14.47 2.73
CA GLY A 158 23.02 13.62 3.71
C GLY A 158 22.09 12.93 4.73
N ASP A 159 20.77 13.04 4.57
CA ASP A 159 19.82 12.29 5.39
C ASP A 159 20.02 10.77 5.24
N ASP A 160 19.82 10.05 6.33
CA ASP A 160 19.66 8.60 6.29
C ASP A 160 18.28 8.27 5.69
N ILE A 161 18.29 7.56 4.55
CA ILE A 161 17.09 7.25 3.77
C ILE A 161 16.08 6.42 4.57
N ASP A 162 16.54 5.48 5.38
CA ASP A 162 15.66 4.60 6.15
C ASP A 162 14.99 5.39 7.30
N VAL A 163 15.74 6.31 7.92
CA VAL A 163 15.18 7.25 8.92
C VAL A 163 14.19 8.21 8.27
N LEU A 164 14.53 8.79 7.11
CA LEU A 164 13.65 9.68 6.35
C LEU A 164 12.33 9.00 6.04
N LEU A 165 12.35 7.79 5.47
CA LEU A 165 11.14 7.04 5.14
C LEU A 165 10.30 6.71 6.37
N GLY A 166 10.93 6.32 7.48
CA GLY A 166 10.25 6.07 8.75
C GLY A 166 9.52 7.32 9.26
N GLU A 167 10.19 8.47 9.23
CA GLU A 167 9.59 9.74 9.65
C GLU A 167 8.53 10.23 8.67
N THR A 168 8.69 10.04 7.35
CA THR A 168 7.66 10.34 6.36
C THR A 168 6.40 9.50 6.61
N LEU A 169 6.52 8.20 6.87
CA LEU A 169 5.37 7.36 7.20
C LEU A 169 4.62 7.84 8.44
N ARG A 170 5.33 8.40 9.42
CA ARG A 170 4.74 8.96 10.64
C ARG A 170 4.14 10.34 10.42
N GLN A 171 4.84 11.22 9.73
CA GLN A 171 4.48 12.63 9.61
C GLN A 171 3.56 12.89 8.43
N ASP A 172 3.86 12.32 7.28
CA ASP A 172 3.16 12.58 6.04
C ASP A 172 2.91 11.29 5.25
N PRO A 173 2.09 10.37 5.79
CA PRO A 173 1.86 9.08 5.16
C PRO A 173 1.24 9.24 3.77
N PRO A 174 1.53 8.34 2.79
CA PRO A 174 0.93 8.40 1.46
C PRO A 174 -0.60 8.22 1.49
N LEU A 175 -1.10 7.42 2.44
CA LEU A 175 -2.52 7.31 2.71
C LEU A 175 -2.88 8.19 3.91
N LYS A 176 -3.70 9.22 3.69
CA LYS A 176 -4.05 10.19 4.76
C LYS A 176 -5.15 9.68 5.68
N ALA A 177 -6.02 8.78 5.20
CA ALA A 177 -7.10 8.22 6.01
C ALA A 177 -7.46 6.80 5.58
N THR A 178 -8.01 6.02 6.50
CA THR A 178 -8.59 4.70 6.21
C THR A 178 -9.97 4.57 6.82
N ARG A 179 -10.83 3.74 6.21
CA ARG A 179 -12.24 3.60 6.59
C ARG A 179 -12.55 2.20 7.06
N ARG A 180 -13.46 2.07 8.02
CA ARG A 180 -13.98 0.81 8.53
C ARG A 180 -15.49 0.90 8.67
N LEU A 181 -16.18 -0.20 8.40
CA LEU A 181 -17.59 -0.38 8.72
C LEU A 181 -17.70 -1.12 10.04
N ASP A 182 -18.48 -0.57 10.95
CA ASP A 182 -18.88 -1.22 12.20
C ASP A 182 -20.02 -2.22 11.92
N THR A 183 -19.76 -3.53 12.01
CA THR A 183 -20.79 -4.53 11.66
C THR A 183 -21.96 -4.60 12.64
N ARG A 184 -21.85 -4.03 13.84
CA ARG A 184 -22.95 -4.03 14.83
C ARG A 184 -23.92 -2.89 14.60
N THR A 185 -23.42 -1.71 14.24
CA THR A 185 -24.25 -0.52 14.05
C THR A 185 -24.53 -0.20 12.59
N GLY A 186 -23.67 -0.66 11.68
CA GLY A 186 -23.71 -0.28 10.26
C GLY A 186 -23.03 1.06 9.97
N ASP A 187 -22.43 1.70 10.96
CA ASP A 187 -21.80 3.02 10.80
C ASP A 187 -20.40 2.92 10.20
N GLU A 188 -20.05 3.89 9.36
CA GLU A 188 -18.68 4.07 8.90
C GLU A 188 -17.84 4.92 9.87
N VAL A 189 -16.64 4.44 10.11
CA VAL A 189 -15.60 5.08 10.91
C VAL A 189 -14.42 5.40 10.01
N THR A 190 -13.98 6.64 10.04
CA THR A 190 -12.78 7.12 9.34
C THR A 190 -11.68 7.34 10.37
N ILE A 191 -10.52 6.74 10.14
CA ILE A 191 -9.30 6.96 10.91
C ILE A 191 -8.45 7.94 10.11
N ASP A 192 -8.16 9.10 10.70
CA ASP A 192 -7.21 10.06 10.17
C ASP A 192 -5.78 9.61 10.50
N LEU A 193 -5.08 9.07 9.51
CA LEU A 193 -3.74 8.51 9.70
C LEU A 193 -2.70 9.58 10.02
N VAL A 194 -2.90 10.81 9.55
CA VAL A 194 -2.00 11.93 9.84
C VAL A 194 -2.13 12.32 11.32
N ALA A 195 -3.36 12.47 11.81
CA ALA A 195 -3.61 12.86 13.19
C ALA A 195 -3.14 11.78 14.19
N VAL A 196 -3.49 10.51 13.94
CA VAL A 196 -3.15 9.41 14.87
C VAL A 196 -1.65 9.16 14.95
N ASN A 197 -0.90 9.29 13.85
CA ASN A 197 0.55 9.09 13.84
C ASN A 197 1.32 10.25 14.51
N ARG A 198 0.64 11.38 14.74
CA ARG A 198 1.18 12.57 15.41
C ARG A 198 0.61 12.75 16.82
N ASP A 199 -0.12 11.76 17.35
CA ASP A 199 -0.74 11.83 18.67
C ASP A 199 0.33 11.92 19.78
N PRO A 200 0.47 13.06 20.48
CA PRO A 200 1.54 13.26 21.47
C PRO A 200 1.41 12.35 22.68
N ASP A 201 0.22 11.82 22.98
CA ASP A 201 0.03 10.94 24.14
C ASP A 201 0.35 9.47 23.81
N ALA A 202 0.78 9.18 22.59
CA ALA A 202 1.08 7.84 22.08
C ALA A 202 2.58 7.57 21.87
N VAL A 203 3.44 8.42 22.45
CA VAL A 203 4.90 8.22 22.39
C VAL A 203 5.25 6.92 23.09
N ASP A 204 5.85 6.00 22.35
CA ASP A 204 6.40 4.77 22.92
C ASP A 204 7.74 5.11 23.61
N PRO A 205 7.89 4.89 24.93
CA PRO A 205 9.11 5.20 25.65
C PRO A 205 10.35 4.46 25.12
N ALA A 206 10.19 3.29 24.52
CA ALA A 206 11.30 2.51 23.97
C ALA A 206 11.77 3.07 22.61
N LEU A 207 10.86 3.65 21.83
CA LEU A 207 11.17 4.25 20.53
C LEU A 207 11.49 5.74 20.63
N GLY A 208 11.03 6.41 21.68
CA GLY A 208 11.12 7.86 21.83
C GLY A 208 10.19 8.64 20.89
N HIS A 209 9.35 7.96 20.12
CA HIS A 209 8.39 8.55 19.18
C HIS A 209 7.09 7.72 19.11
N VAL A 210 6.07 8.25 18.43
CA VAL A 210 4.80 7.55 18.18
C VAL A 210 5.03 6.45 17.14
N PRO A 211 4.65 5.18 17.39
CA PRO A 211 4.67 4.15 16.36
C PRO A 211 3.56 4.42 15.33
N HIS A 212 3.92 4.56 14.05
CA HIS A 212 2.93 4.91 13.03
C HIS A 212 1.99 3.72 12.70
N LEU A 213 0.75 4.04 12.32
CA LEU A 213 -0.29 3.08 11.89
C LEU A 213 -0.48 3.03 10.37
N THR A 214 0.44 3.62 9.60
CA THR A 214 0.36 3.76 8.13
C THR A 214 0.24 2.43 7.40
N PHE A 215 0.94 1.41 7.88
CA PHE A 215 0.83 0.03 7.37
C PHE A 215 -0.32 -0.75 8.04
N GLY A 216 -1.23 -0.10 8.75
CA GLY A 216 -2.28 -0.75 9.52
C GLY A 216 -1.77 -1.38 10.82
N HIS A 217 -2.69 -2.06 11.52
CA HIS A 217 -2.44 -2.67 12.83
C HIS A 217 -3.43 -3.83 13.05
N GLY A 218 -3.17 -4.66 14.06
CA GLY A 218 -4.13 -5.63 14.57
C GLY A 218 -4.49 -6.73 13.57
N VAL A 219 -5.77 -6.80 13.18
CA VAL A 219 -6.31 -7.91 12.37
C VAL A 219 -5.74 -7.93 10.95
N ARG A 220 -5.39 -6.75 10.41
CA ARG A 220 -5.09 -6.56 8.98
C ARG A 220 -3.91 -5.61 8.72
N PRO A 221 -2.72 -5.86 9.28
CA PRO A 221 -1.55 -5.12 8.89
C PRO A 221 -1.20 -5.41 7.42
N CYS A 222 -0.58 -4.44 6.77
CA CYS A 222 0.03 -4.58 5.46
C CYS A 222 0.94 -5.82 5.48
N PRO A 223 0.86 -6.71 4.47
CA PRO A 223 1.79 -7.84 4.39
C PRO A 223 3.20 -7.47 3.94
N ALA A 224 3.40 -6.28 3.37
CA ALA A 224 4.61 -5.93 2.63
C ALA A 224 5.27 -4.60 3.08
N PRO A 225 5.37 -4.28 4.39
CA PRO A 225 6.02 -3.04 4.81
C PRO A 225 7.49 -3.00 4.38
N GLU A 226 8.21 -4.11 4.54
CA GLU A 226 9.63 -4.23 4.18
C GLU A 226 9.87 -4.06 2.68
N HIS A 227 9.06 -4.70 1.84
CA HIS A 227 9.17 -4.56 0.38
C HIS A 227 8.87 -3.14 -0.08
N ALA A 228 7.84 -2.48 0.48
CA ALA A 228 7.50 -1.10 0.13
C ALA A 228 8.62 -0.12 0.52
N LEU A 229 9.17 -0.27 1.74
CA LEU A 229 10.30 0.53 2.21
C LEU A 229 11.54 0.30 1.35
N ALA A 230 11.85 -0.95 1.02
CA ALA A 230 12.99 -1.29 0.18
C ALA A 230 12.89 -0.69 -1.23
N LEU A 231 11.72 -0.77 -1.87
CA LEU A 231 11.49 -0.16 -3.19
C LEU A 231 11.63 1.37 -3.13
N ALA A 232 11.06 2.02 -2.10
CA ALA A 232 11.17 3.46 -1.91
C ALA A 232 12.62 3.89 -1.65
N ALA A 233 13.33 3.18 -0.75
CA ALA A 233 14.72 3.46 -0.43
C ALA A 233 15.61 3.33 -1.66
N GLY A 234 15.42 2.27 -2.45
CA GLY A 234 16.17 2.08 -3.69
C GLY A 234 15.96 3.22 -4.69
N VAL A 235 14.73 3.70 -4.84
CA VAL A 235 14.47 4.90 -5.67
C VAL A 235 15.23 6.11 -5.16
N LEU A 236 15.16 6.41 -3.86
CA LEU A 236 15.85 7.56 -3.26
C LEU A 236 17.38 7.47 -3.39
N GLU A 237 17.96 6.28 -3.23
CA GLU A 237 19.38 6.03 -3.50
C GLU A 237 19.75 6.30 -4.95
N GLY A 238 18.88 5.89 -5.89
CA GLY A 238 19.08 6.14 -7.32
C GLY A 238 19.02 7.61 -7.71
N LEU A 239 18.36 8.46 -6.91
CA LEU A 239 18.26 9.90 -7.12
C LEU A 239 19.40 10.70 -6.47
N THR A 240 20.05 10.13 -5.45
CA THR A 240 21.05 10.83 -4.61
C THR A 240 22.49 10.42 -4.90
N ALA A 241 22.70 9.34 -5.65
CA ALA A 241 24.01 8.87 -6.14
C ALA A 241 24.51 9.67 -7.36
#